data_AF-A0A3D5P4T3-F1
#
_entry.id   AF-A0A3D5P4T3-F1
#
_cell.length_a   1.000
_cell.length_b   1.000
_cell.length_c   1.000
_cell.angle_alpha   90.00
_cell.angle_beta   90.00
_cell.angle_gamma   90.00
#
_symmetry.space_group_name_H-M   'P 1'
#
loop_
_entity.id
_entity.type
_entity.pdbx_description
1 polymer ?
#
loop_
_entity_poly.entity_id
_entity_poly.type
_entity_poly.pdbx_seq_one_letter_code
_entity_poly.pdbx_strand_id
1 'polypeptide(L)'
;MSAQGILASYEYLDSTVDAIENLKKAGFDEIKAYAPYPEHHIEHALGYGQSPVRVWTLVGALTGTATAFAFTSWTSVEWPLVVGGKPIISIPAFIPIVFEMSVLFGALATVIGLFILSK
;
A
#
# COMPACT_ATOMS: atom_id res chain seq x y z
N MET A 1 -16.55 -25.46 8.81
CA MET A 1 -17.34 -24.62 9.74
C MET A 1 -18.34 -23.87 8.89
N SER A 2 -19.64 -24.16 9.01
CA SER A 2 -20.68 -23.38 8.32
C SER A 2 -20.82 -22.06 9.07
N ALA A 3 -20.27 -20.98 8.52
CA ALA A 3 -20.50 -19.65 9.05
C ALA A 3 -21.94 -19.25 8.69
N GLN A 4 -22.83 -19.31 9.67
CA GLN A 4 -24.18 -18.77 9.54
C GLN A 4 -24.11 -17.25 9.63
N GLY A 5 -24.56 -16.57 8.57
CA GLY A 5 -24.62 -15.12 8.50
C GLY A 5 -25.96 -14.69 7.90
N ILE A 6 -26.38 -13.47 8.22
CA ILE A 6 -27.56 -12.84 7.64
C ILE A 6 -27.06 -11.85 6.58
N LEU A 7 -27.60 -11.95 5.36
CA LEU A 7 -27.33 -11.00 4.30
C LEU A 7 -28.57 -10.13 4.08
N ALA A 8 -28.39 -8.82 4.14
CA ALA A 8 -29.42 -7.83 3.87
C ALA A 8 -29.02 -7.04 2.62
N SER A 9 -30.00 -6.74 1.76
CA SER A 9 -29.84 -5.91 0.58
C SER A 9 -30.63 -4.63 0.75
N TYR A 10 -30.00 -3.49 0.47
CA TYR A 10 -30.58 -2.16 0.61
C TYR A 10 -30.58 -1.46 -0.75
N GLU A 11 -31.65 -0.71 -1.05
CA GLU A 11 -31.78 0.07 -2.29
C GLU A 11 -31.08 1.43 -2.17
N TYR A 12 -31.08 2.00 -0.96
CA TYR A 12 -30.53 3.33 -0.69
C TYR A 12 -29.29 3.25 0.21
N LEU A 13 -28.34 4.16 -0.04
CA LEU A 13 -27.11 4.28 0.73
C LEU A 13 -27.40 4.61 2.21
N ASP A 14 -28.28 5.57 2.46
CA ASP A 14 -28.63 6.03 3.81
C ASP A 14 -29.17 4.88 4.67
N SER A 15 -30.05 4.04 4.10
CA SER A 15 -30.58 2.86 4.77
C SER A 15 -29.49 1.83 5.13
N THR A 16 -28.44 1.74 4.32
CA THR A 16 -27.30 0.86 4.57
C THR A 16 -26.45 1.39 5.73
N VAL A 17 -26.17 2.70 5.74
CA VAL A 17 -25.40 3.37 6.78
C VAL A 17 -26.12 3.29 8.13
N ASP A 18 -27.41 3.61 8.15
CA ASP A 18 -28.25 3.52 9.35
C ASP A 18 -28.27 2.10 9.93
N ALA A 19 -28.36 1.10 9.05
CA ALA A 19 -28.32 -0.31 9.46
C ALA A 19 -26.97 -0.68 10.10
N ILE A 20 -25.85 -0.27 9.50
CA ILE A 20 -24.49 -0.51 10.03
C ILE A 20 -24.34 0.15 11.41
N GLU A 21 -24.76 1.41 11.54
CA GLU A 21 -24.67 2.12 12.83
C GLU A 21 -25.52 1.46 13.92
N ASN A 22 -26.75 1.05 13.59
CA ASN A 22 -27.64 0.41 14.54
C ASN A 22 -27.12 -0.97 14.97
N LEU A 23 -26.54 -1.75 14.06
CA LEU A 23 -25.90 -3.02 14.37
C LEU A 23 -24.67 -2.83 15.27
N LYS A 24 -23.86 -1.79 15.01
CA LYS A 24 -22.72 -1.44 15.85
C LYS A 24 -23.14 -0.98 17.25
N LYS A 25 -24.22 -0.17 17.35
CA LYS A 25 -24.85 0.22 18.64
C LYS A 25 -25.40 -0.99 19.40
N ALA A 26 -25.88 -2.01 18.69
CA ALA A 26 -26.35 -3.26 19.27
C ALA A 26 -25.22 -4.22 19.70
N GLY A 27 -23.95 -3.87 19.46
CA GLY A 27 -22.78 -4.65 19.88
C GLY A 27 -22.32 -5.71 18.89
N PHE A 28 -22.73 -5.63 17.63
CA PHE A 28 -22.19 -6.50 16.58
C PHE A 28 -20.89 -5.91 16.01
N ASP A 29 -19.78 -6.63 16.19
CA ASP A 29 -18.45 -6.20 15.72
C ASP A 29 -18.07 -6.80 14.35
N GLU A 30 -18.61 -7.96 13.98
CA GLU A 30 -18.31 -8.63 12.70
C GLU A 30 -19.30 -8.23 11.59
N ILE A 31 -19.27 -6.97 11.17
CA ILE A 31 -20.13 -6.44 10.10
C ILE A 31 -19.29 -6.27 8.82
N LYS A 32 -19.75 -6.84 7.71
CA LYS A 32 -19.15 -6.65 6.37
C LYS A 32 -20.17 -6.01 5.43
N ALA A 33 -19.81 -4.89 4.83
CA ALA A 33 -20.59 -4.26 3.77
C ALA A 33 -19.97 -4.57 2.41
N TYR A 34 -20.81 -4.89 1.44
CA TYR A 34 -20.41 -5.08 0.04
C TYR A 34 -21.06 -3.98 -0.79
N ALA A 35 -20.24 -3.17 -1.45
CA ALA A 35 -20.69 -2.09 -2.30
C ALA A 35 -20.04 -2.22 -3.69
N PRO A 36 -20.75 -1.87 -4.78
CA PRO A 36 -20.21 -1.93 -6.13
C PRO A 36 -19.12 -0.88 -6.40
N TYR A 37 -19.01 0.14 -5.54
CA TYR A 37 -18.01 1.19 -5.60
C TYR A 37 -17.57 1.58 -4.17
N PRO A 38 -16.37 2.16 -4.00
CA PRO A 38 -15.93 2.65 -2.71
C PRO A 38 -16.75 3.88 -2.29
N GLU A 39 -17.34 3.82 -1.10
CA GLU A 39 -18.19 4.89 -0.56
C GLU A 39 -17.74 5.26 0.85
N HIS A 40 -17.44 6.55 1.03
CA HIS A 40 -16.82 7.05 2.24
C HIS A 40 -17.77 6.99 3.44
N HIS A 41 -19.08 7.14 3.22
CA HIS A 41 -20.07 7.02 4.30
C HIS A 41 -20.10 5.61 4.90
N ILE A 42 -19.94 4.57 4.07
CA ILE A 42 -19.88 3.18 4.52
C ILE A 42 -18.59 2.92 5.29
N GLU A 43 -17.45 3.42 4.78
CA GLU A 43 -16.15 3.30 5.46
C GLU A 43 -16.16 3.96 6.84
N HIS A 44 -16.78 5.15 6.94
CA HIS A 44 -16.93 5.88 8.19
C HIS A 44 -17.83 5.15 9.19
N ALA A 45 -18.97 4.63 8.73
CA ALA A 45 -19.91 3.88 9.58
C ALA A 45 -19.28 2.59 10.14
N LEU A 46 -18.54 1.86 9.30
CA LEU A 46 -17.77 0.68 9.71
C LEU A 46 -16.63 1.07 10.66
N GLY A 47 -16.07 2.26 10.49
CA GLY A 47 -14.99 2.79 11.33
C GLY A 47 -13.64 2.17 10.96
N TYR A 48 -13.39 1.97 9.67
CA TYR A 48 -12.11 1.47 9.21
C TYR A 48 -10.97 2.43 9.57
N GLY A 49 -9.91 1.87 10.16
CA GLY A 49 -8.68 2.61 10.43
C GLY A 49 -7.83 2.81 9.17
N GLN A 50 -6.66 3.44 9.35
CA GLN A 50 -5.71 3.57 8.25
C GLN A 50 -5.18 2.20 7.80
N SER A 51 -5.08 2.01 6.49
CA SER A 51 -4.58 0.75 5.93
C SER A 51 -3.10 0.51 6.27
N PRO A 52 -2.74 -0.66 6.83
CA PRO A 52 -1.36 -1.02 7.13
C PRO A 52 -0.50 -1.24 5.87
N VAL A 53 -1.11 -1.34 4.67
CA VAL A 53 -0.41 -1.52 3.39
C VAL A 53 0.60 -0.39 3.13
N ARG A 54 0.35 0.83 3.63
CA ARG A 54 1.28 1.96 3.49
C ARG A 54 2.66 1.70 4.10
N VAL A 55 2.72 0.94 5.19
CA VAL A 55 4.01 0.61 5.85
C VAL A 55 4.82 -0.33 4.97
N TRP A 56 4.17 -1.28 4.30
CA TRP A 56 4.82 -2.17 3.33
C TRP A 56 5.43 -1.39 2.17
N THR A 57 4.68 -0.43 1.61
CA THR A 57 5.20 0.47 0.57
C THR A 57 6.45 1.23 1.03
N LEU A 58 6.41 1.78 2.25
CA LEU A 58 7.53 2.55 2.80
C LEU A 58 8.79 1.69 2.97
N VAL A 59 8.65 0.50 3.56
CA VAL A 59 9.78 -0.43 3.74
C VAL A 59 10.32 -0.86 2.38
N GLY A 60 9.44 -1.19 1.42
CA GLY A 60 9.83 -1.52 0.05
C GLY A 60 10.62 -0.39 -0.61
N ALA A 61 10.12 0.85 -0.56
CA ALA A 61 10.80 1.99 -1.17
C ALA A 61 12.16 2.29 -0.52
N LEU A 62 12.29 2.19 0.80
CA LEU A 62 13.56 2.38 1.51
C LEU A 62 14.58 1.29 1.12
N THR A 63 14.16 0.03 1.06
CA THR A 63 15.03 -1.07 0.62
C THR A 63 15.46 -0.91 -0.83
N GLY A 64 14.55 -0.48 -1.73
CA GLY A 64 14.87 -0.16 -3.12
C GLY A 64 15.89 0.98 -3.23
N THR A 65 15.70 2.05 -2.45
CA THR A 65 16.61 3.21 -2.40
C THR A 65 18.02 2.78 -1.97
N ALA A 66 18.12 2.02 -0.86
CA ALA A 66 19.40 1.54 -0.34
C ALA A 66 20.11 0.61 -1.35
N THR A 67 19.35 -0.30 -1.96
CA THR A 67 19.86 -1.23 -2.98
C THR A 67 20.38 -0.49 -4.21
N ALA A 68 19.67 0.55 -4.65
CA ALA A 68 20.09 1.34 -5.82
C ALA A 68 21.36 2.15 -5.57
N PHE A 69 21.48 2.78 -4.41
CA PHE A 69 22.71 3.49 -4.03
C PHE A 69 23.90 2.52 -3.92
N ALA A 70 23.70 1.36 -3.29
CA ALA A 70 24.72 0.33 -3.19
C ALA A 70 25.13 -0.19 -4.58
N PHE A 71 24.15 -0.49 -5.45
CA PHE A 71 24.39 -1.03 -6.79
C PHE A 71 25.12 -0.05 -7.72
N THR A 72 24.67 1.20 -7.78
CA THR A 72 25.29 2.24 -8.62
C THR A 72 26.69 2.60 -8.13
N SER A 73 26.89 2.65 -6.81
CA SER A 73 28.20 2.96 -6.23
C SER A 73 29.16 1.78 -6.40
N TRP A 74 28.70 0.54 -6.20
CA TRP A 74 29.50 -0.66 -6.42
C TRP A 74 29.98 -0.73 -7.88
N THR A 75 29.06 -0.72 -8.84
CA THR A 75 29.40 -0.84 -10.27
C THR A 75 30.35 0.26 -10.74
N SER A 76 30.16 1.48 -10.23
CA SER A 76 31.04 2.62 -10.52
C SER A 76 32.45 2.47 -9.96
N VAL A 77 32.60 1.88 -8.77
CA VAL A 77 33.91 1.66 -8.12
C VAL A 77 34.65 0.47 -8.75
N GLU A 78 33.94 -0.61 -9.09
CA GLU A 78 34.54 -1.79 -9.73
C GLU A 78 35.08 -1.49 -11.12
N TRP A 79 34.35 -0.69 -11.90
CA TRP A 79 34.74 -0.31 -13.25
C TRP A 79 34.74 1.22 -13.42
N PRO A 80 35.81 1.89 -12.95
CA PRO A 80 35.86 3.35 -12.89
C PRO A 80 36.06 3.95 -14.29
N LEU A 81 34.95 4.23 -14.97
CA LEU A 81 34.92 4.97 -16.24
C LEU A 81 34.68 6.44 -16.00
N VAL A 82 35.63 7.27 -16.41
CA VAL A 82 35.45 8.73 -16.45
C VAL A 82 34.65 9.10 -17.70
N VAL A 83 33.35 9.28 -17.55
CA VAL A 83 32.45 9.69 -18.64
C VAL A 83 32.13 11.18 -18.51
N GLY A 84 32.52 11.97 -19.52
CA GLY A 84 32.24 13.41 -19.56
C GLY A 84 32.92 14.22 -18.44
N GLY A 85 34.05 13.76 -17.92
CA GLY A 85 34.83 14.45 -16.88
C GLY A 85 34.21 14.43 -15.48
N LYS A 86 33.15 13.65 -15.27
CA LYS A 86 32.46 13.54 -13.98
C LYS A 86 33.27 12.69 -12.99
N PRO A 87 33.12 12.93 -11.66
CA PRO A 87 33.68 12.04 -10.67
C PRO A 87 33.08 10.64 -10.83
N ILE A 88 33.87 9.61 -10.47
CA ILE A 88 33.47 8.19 -10.52
C ILE A 88 32.11 8.03 -9.82
N ILE A 89 32.02 8.47 -8.56
CA ILE A 89 30.76 8.56 -7.83
C ILE A 89 30.08 9.90 -8.14
N SER A 90 29.13 9.89 -9.06
CA SER A 90 28.33 11.06 -9.42
C SER A 90 26.90 10.94 -8.90
N ILE A 91 26.65 11.45 -7.69
CA ILE A 91 25.31 11.45 -7.07
C ILE A 91 24.23 11.98 -8.03
N PRO A 92 24.41 13.12 -8.75
CA PRO A 92 23.39 13.61 -9.67
C PRO A 92 23.03 12.63 -10.79
N ALA A 93 23.98 11.83 -11.26
CA ALA A 93 23.73 10.82 -12.28
C ALA A 93 23.01 9.59 -11.75
N PHE A 94 23.10 9.30 -10.44
CA PHE A 94 22.47 8.15 -9.81
C PHE A 94 21.02 8.40 -9.42
N ILE A 95 20.61 9.66 -9.23
CA ILE A 95 19.24 10.02 -8.80
C ILE A 95 18.13 9.36 -9.64
N PRO A 96 18.17 9.37 -11.00
CA PRO A 96 17.13 8.71 -11.78
C PRO A 96 17.05 7.21 -11.51
N ILE A 97 18.19 6.53 -11.39
CA ILE A 97 18.25 5.08 -11.12
C ILE A 97 17.73 4.78 -9.72
N VAL A 98 18.13 5.57 -8.73
CA VAL A 98 17.64 5.46 -7.35
C VAL A 98 16.12 5.64 -7.32
N PHE A 99 15.59 6.67 -7.98
CA PHE A 99 14.16 6.93 -8.06
C PHE A 99 13.39 5.74 -8.63
N GLU A 100 13.80 5.22 -9.79
CA GLU A 100 13.12 4.08 -10.42
C GLU A 100 13.14 2.83 -9.53
N MET A 101 14.28 2.54 -8.89
CA MET A 101 14.42 1.40 -8.00
C MET A 101 13.57 1.55 -6.72
N SER A 102 13.49 2.75 -6.16
CA SER A 102 12.60 3.04 -5.02
C SER A 102 11.13 2.80 -5.40
N VAL A 103 10.70 3.26 -6.58
CA VAL A 103 9.33 3.08 -7.07
C VAL A 103 9.03 1.60 -7.34
N LEU A 104 9.95 0.89 -8.01
CA LEU A 104 9.80 -0.53 -8.33
C LEU A 104 9.62 -1.39 -7.07
N PHE A 105 10.54 -1.28 -6.10
CA PHE A 105 10.47 -2.06 -4.87
C PHE A 105 9.29 -1.62 -3.99
N GLY A 106 8.97 -0.33 -3.94
CA GLY A 106 7.80 0.18 -3.24
C GLY A 106 6.50 -0.40 -3.81
N ALA A 107 6.34 -0.43 -5.13
CA ALA A 107 5.16 -0.99 -5.80
C ALA A 107 5.03 -2.51 -5.55
N LEU A 108 6.12 -3.27 -5.70
CA LEU A 108 6.12 -4.72 -5.43
C LEU A 108 5.76 -5.02 -3.97
N ALA A 109 6.36 -4.29 -3.02
CA ALA A 109 6.05 -4.45 -1.59
C ALA A 109 4.59 -4.07 -1.27
N THR A 110 4.03 -3.08 -1.96
CA THR A 110 2.61 -2.69 -1.82
C THR A 110 1.69 -3.84 -2.24
N VAL A 111 1.95 -4.44 -3.41
CA VAL A 111 1.16 -5.57 -3.92
C VAL A 111 1.27 -6.77 -2.99
N ILE A 112 2.47 -7.11 -2.54
CA ILE A 112 2.70 -8.19 -1.57
C ILE A 112 1.97 -7.89 -0.26
N GLY A 113 2.08 -6.66 0.26
CA GLY A 113 1.38 -6.22 1.46
C GLY A 113 -0.13 -6.36 1.33
N LEU A 114 -0.70 -5.94 0.20
CA LEU A 114 -2.13 -6.08 -0.08
C LEU A 114 -2.58 -7.55 -0.01
N PHE A 115 -1.86 -8.47 -0.64
CA PHE A 115 -2.24 -9.90 -0.62
C PHE A 115 -2.07 -10.54 0.77
N ILE A 116 -1.08 -10.14 1.55
CA ILE A 116 -0.87 -10.67 2.91
C ILE A 116 -1.95 -10.15 3.88
N LEU A 117 -2.35 -8.89 3.72
CA LEU A 117 -3.32 -8.21 4.60
C LEU A 117 -4.77 -8.43 4.18
N SER A 118 -5.03 -8.77 2.92
CA SER A 118 -6.35 -9.12 2.39
C SER A 118 -6.75 -10.53 2.84
N LYS A 119 -7.09 -10.66 4.13
CA LYS A 119 -7.70 -11.86 4.73
C LYS A 119 -9.08 -11.55 5.29
#